data_AF-A0A246RNA3-F1
#
_entry.id   AF-A0A246RNA3-F1
#
_cell.length_a   1.000
_cell.length_b   1.000
_cell.length_c   1.000
_cell.angle_alpha   90.00
_cell.angle_beta   90.00
_cell.angle_gamma   90.00
#
_symmetry.space_group_name_H-M   'P 1'
#
loop_
_entity.id
_entity.type
_entity.pdbx_description
1 polymer ?
#
loop_
_entity_poly.entity_id
_entity_poly.type
_entity_poly.pdbx_seq_one_letter_code
_entity_poly.pdbx_strand_id
1 'polypeptide(L)'
;MPPVAEMIVGVFPGQGAYLPGVLDGLVTSERTRAVVDEVEDVAVRMLGRGPSGLLGAGDRAPTADQLLATAPDTLQLAAFTTSVVLHEALRERGATWQLFVGHSLGEISALVAAGAFSLTEGTEVMCHRILALAEHDGSGGRMVALACDRTRTEQILALLPEAGVVVAAVNGNRQTTVSGPQPALTTVCSIAEALGVRASPLVSPHPFHNPVLQPARRAFARRIRDYRTGHLHTPVFSPILGRHYRSGEPVGDVLAAHLVHPVDLLGTVEQVHRAGGRIWVEMGAGRTVTNLVRSVNDNVLTLAPLAGPTSSVAEVAGFLAPSTDVPPVTPPAPVDSGAGPAPAEPIVAPAAHAEPIVAEPIVAGPVGSVGSLDRAEVVAAVRALYARVLEYPEEVFEDDAQLEADLGVDSVKQTELFGRVAQLYGVVPPTNGFRIGDHPTFGSVVDLVVGHASTAGEQVATPIVPPAAVAEPAVAEPAVAGPVGSVGSLDRAEVVAAVRALYARVLEYPEEVFEDDAQLEADLGVDSVKQTELFGRVAQLYGVVPPTNGFRIGDHPTFGSVVDLVVSGSAGTAVAVR
;
A
#
# COMPACT_ATOMS: atom_id res chain seq x y z
N MET A 1 -14.70 34.93 10.91
CA MET A 1 -13.30 35.05 10.48
C MET A 1 -13.28 35.03 8.96
N PRO A 2 -12.46 35.83 8.27
CA PRO A 2 -12.28 35.62 6.84
C PRO A 2 -11.67 34.22 6.62
N PRO A 3 -11.99 33.54 5.51
CA PRO A 3 -11.37 32.25 5.20
C PRO A 3 -9.86 32.50 5.05
N VAL A 4 -9.07 31.86 5.92
CA VAL A 4 -7.62 31.81 5.73
C VAL A 4 -7.43 31.07 4.41
N ALA A 5 -6.73 31.67 3.44
CA ALA A 5 -6.41 30.96 2.21
C ALA A 5 -5.71 29.65 2.58
N GLU A 6 -6.33 28.54 2.22
CA GLU A 6 -5.86 27.21 2.61
C GLU A 6 -4.50 26.94 1.94
N MET A 7 -3.52 26.50 2.73
CA MET A 7 -2.19 26.19 2.20
C MET A 7 -2.27 24.90 1.37
N ILE A 8 -1.86 25.01 0.10
CA ILE A 8 -1.74 23.91 -0.85
C ILE A 8 -0.34 23.33 -0.77
N VAL A 9 -0.29 22.01 -0.55
CA VAL A 9 0.92 21.22 -0.37
C VAL A 9 1.08 20.27 -1.55
N GLY A 10 2.15 20.40 -2.32
CA GLY A 10 2.55 19.37 -3.29
C GLY A 10 3.37 18.29 -2.59
N VAL A 11 2.90 17.05 -2.60
CA VAL A 11 3.59 15.92 -1.96
C VAL A 11 4.17 14.95 -2.98
N PHE A 12 5.49 14.76 -2.94
CA PHE A 12 6.24 13.95 -3.89
C PHE A 12 6.46 12.54 -3.32
N PRO A 13 5.96 11.48 -3.97
CA PRO A 13 6.06 10.13 -3.44
C PRO A 13 7.44 9.51 -3.64
N GLY A 14 7.66 8.39 -2.95
CA GLY A 14 8.88 7.59 -3.06
C GLY A 14 8.92 6.68 -4.28
N GLN A 15 9.88 5.74 -4.29
CA GLN A 15 10.11 4.80 -5.40
C GLN A 15 8.88 3.94 -5.78
N GLY A 16 8.02 3.61 -4.82
CA GLY A 16 6.85 2.75 -5.05
C GLY A 16 5.74 3.38 -5.91
N ALA A 17 5.91 4.62 -6.38
CA ALA A 17 4.96 5.33 -7.23
C ALA A 17 5.21 5.15 -8.74
N TYR A 18 5.94 4.12 -9.14
CA TYR A 18 6.10 3.75 -10.55
C TYR A 18 4.82 3.13 -11.12
N LEU A 19 4.39 3.64 -12.27
CA LEU A 19 3.32 3.05 -13.07
C LEU A 19 3.78 2.94 -14.53
N PRO A 20 3.72 1.74 -15.15
CA PRO A 20 4.06 1.57 -16.56
C PRO A 20 3.21 2.46 -17.47
N GLY A 21 3.84 3.08 -18.49
CA GLY A 21 3.12 3.88 -19.50
C GLY A 21 2.55 5.22 -19.01
N VAL A 22 2.82 5.62 -17.76
CA VAL A 22 2.23 6.84 -17.17
C VAL A 22 2.54 8.13 -17.94
N LEU A 23 3.63 8.17 -18.72
CA LEU A 23 3.97 9.36 -19.50
C LEU A 23 3.09 9.57 -20.73
N ASP A 24 2.44 8.54 -21.26
CA ASP A 24 1.63 8.63 -22.49
C ASP A 24 0.45 9.61 -22.33
N GLY A 25 -0.06 9.79 -21.09
CA GLY A 25 -1.09 10.78 -20.75
C GLY A 25 -0.57 12.11 -20.18
N LEU A 26 0.72 12.18 -19.82
CA LEU A 26 1.34 13.34 -19.17
C LEU A 26 2.09 14.25 -20.14
N VAL A 27 2.78 13.66 -21.12
CA VAL A 27 3.63 14.39 -22.09
C VAL A 27 2.74 15.01 -23.17
N THR A 28 2.08 16.10 -22.81
CA THR A 28 1.07 16.77 -23.63
C THR A 28 1.56 18.08 -24.27
N SER A 29 2.76 18.55 -23.91
CA SER A 29 3.34 19.81 -24.38
C SER A 29 4.80 19.64 -24.80
N GLU A 30 5.35 20.60 -25.55
CA GLU A 30 6.79 20.63 -25.86
C GLU A 30 7.66 20.72 -24.60
N ARG A 31 7.15 21.39 -23.57
CA ARG A 31 7.88 21.64 -22.35
C ARG A 31 7.91 20.42 -21.42
N THR A 32 6.80 19.70 -21.26
CA THR A 32 6.80 18.37 -20.60
C THR A 32 7.65 17.34 -21.36
N ARG A 33 7.68 17.39 -22.69
CA ARG A 33 8.58 16.55 -23.51
C ARG A 33 10.05 16.89 -23.26
N ALA A 34 10.40 18.18 -23.25
CA ALA A 34 11.77 18.63 -22.96
C ALA A 34 12.25 18.17 -21.57
N VAL A 35 11.37 18.10 -20.58
CA VAL A 35 11.71 17.53 -19.25
C VAL A 35 12.09 16.06 -19.38
N VAL A 36 11.32 15.25 -20.11
CA VAL A 36 11.63 13.83 -20.32
C VAL A 36 12.96 13.67 -21.06
N ASP A 37 13.16 14.42 -22.15
CA ASP A 37 14.36 14.37 -22.97
C ASP A 37 15.63 14.74 -22.17
N GLU A 38 15.56 15.80 -21.35
CA GLU A 38 16.70 16.21 -20.51
C GLU A 38 17.05 15.16 -19.46
N VAL A 39 16.04 14.54 -18.83
CA VAL A 39 16.27 13.45 -17.87
C VAL A 39 16.84 12.22 -18.57
N GLU A 40 16.34 11.88 -19.75
CA GLU A 40 16.85 10.78 -20.59
C GLU A 40 18.33 11.00 -20.93
N ASP A 41 18.68 12.16 -21.46
CA ASP A 41 20.05 12.48 -21.88
C ASP A 41 21.05 12.37 -20.71
N VAL A 42 20.69 12.92 -19.54
CA VAL A 42 21.54 12.84 -18.35
C VAL A 42 21.66 11.40 -17.85
N ALA A 43 20.55 10.66 -17.77
CA ALA A 43 20.55 9.29 -17.29
C ALA A 43 21.33 8.35 -18.23
N VAL A 44 21.14 8.47 -19.55
CA VAL A 44 21.91 7.70 -20.54
C VAL A 44 23.39 8.01 -20.45
N ARG A 45 23.77 9.28 -20.31
CA ARG A 45 25.18 9.68 -20.15
C ARG A 45 25.84 9.09 -18.90
N MET A 46 25.12 9.02 -17.78
CA MET A 46 25.70 8.63 -16.48
C MET A 46 25.54 7.14 -16.16
N LEU A 47 24.47 6.50 -16.64
CA LEU A 47 24.09 5.14 -16.28
C LEU A 47 24.02 4.20 -17.50
N GLY A 48 24.12 4.73 -18.72
CA GLY A 48 23.99 3.97 -19.96
C GLY A 48 22.54 3.63 -20.35
N ARG A 49 21.55 4.13 -19.60
CA ARG A 49 20.11 3.90 -19.81
C ARG A 49 19.28 5.03 -19.19
N GLY A 50 18.11 5.34 -19.77
CA GLY A 50 17.19 6.36 -19.27
C GLY A 50 15.76 5.85 -19.01
N PRO A 51 14.87 6.72 -18.51
CA PRO A 51 13.51 6.35 -18.10
C PRO A 51 12.50 6.20 -19.25
N SER A 52 12.80 6.63 -20.47
CA SER A 52 11.80 6.69 -21.56
C SER A 52 11.28 5.31 -21.97
N GLY A 53 12.16 4.29 -21.99
CA GLY A 53 11.75 2.90 -22.24
C GLY A 53 10.97 2.24 -21.10
N LEU A 54 10.88 2.90 -19.94
CA LEU A 54 10.17 2.43 -18.75
C LEU A 54 8.79 3.08 -18.64
N LEU A 55 8.73 4.35 -19.02
CA LEU A 55 7.58 5.20 -18.76
C LEU A 55 6.75 5.51 -20.00
N GLY A 56 7.31 5.33 -21.20
CA GLY A 56 6.61 5.45 -22.48
C GLY A 56 6.44 4.10 -23.19
N ALA A 57 5.49 4.07 -24.12
CA ALA A 57 5.17 2.96 -25.04
C ALA A 57 4.16 1.90 -24.56
N GLY A 58 3.02 2.30 -23.97
CA GLY A 58 1.87 1.43 -23.74
C GLY A 58 2.20 0.09 -23.05
N ASP A 59 1.53 -1.00 -23.44
CA ASP A 59 1.65 -2.38 -22.88
C ASP A 59 3.08 -2.99 -22.90
N ARG A 60 4.08 -2.28 -23.43
CA ARG A 60 5.48 -2.74 -23.47
C ARG A 60 6.32 -2.25 -22.28
N ALA A 61 5.81 -1.31 -21.50
CA ALA A 61 6.49 -0.85 -20.29
C ALA A 61 6.52 -1.98 -19.24
N PRO A 62 7.69 -2.31 -18.67
CA PRO A 62 7.82 -3.43 -17.74
C PRO A 62 7.08 -3.16 -16.43
N THR A 63 6.53 -4.19 -15.80
CA THR A 63 5.90 -4.07 -14.48
C THR A 63 6.95 -3.73 -13.40
N ALA A 64 6.49 -3.22 -12.25
CA ALA A 64 7.38 -2.94 -11.12
C ALA A 64 8.20 -4.18 -10.69
N ASP A 65 7.57 -5.35 -10.70
CA ASP A 65 8.22 -6.62 -10.37
C ASP A 65 9.26 -7.04 -11.42
N GLN A 66 8.96 -6.84 -12.71
CA GLN A 66 9.92 -7.09 -13.79
C GLN A 66 11.14 -6.17 -13.66
N LEU A 67 10.93 -4.90 -13.33
CA LEU A 67 12.03 -3.96 -13.08
C LEU A 67 12.80 -4.33 -11.83
N LEU A 68 12.14 -4.73 -10.74
CA LEU A 68 12.81 -5.18 -9.54
C LEU A 68 13.75 -6.37 -9.84
N ALA A 69 13.33 -7.27 -10.73
CA ALA A 69 14.13 -8.43 -11.13
C ALA A 69 15.27 -8.11 -12.11
N THR A 70 15.08 -7.16 -13.02
CA THR A 70 15.99 -6.95 -14.17
C THR A 70 16.80 -5.65 -14.12
N ALA A 71 16.23 -4.61 -13.52
CA ALA A 71 16.79 -3.26 -13.50
C ALA A 71 16.29 -2.45 -12.27
N PRO A 72 16.48 -2.96 -11.04
CA PRO A 72 15.84 -2.40 -9.83
C PRO A 72 16.11 -0.92 -9.61
N ASP A 73 17.33 -0.46 -9.95
CA ASP A 73 17.76 0.92 -9.79
C ASP A 73 16.95 1.91 -10.62
N THR A 74 16.32 1.44 -11.71
CA THR A 74 15.61 2.29 -12.65
C THR A 74 14.24 2.75 -12.14
N LEU A 75 13.69 2.06 -11.13
CA LEU A 75 12.45 2.47 -10.47
C LEU A 75 12.58 3.86 -9.83
N GLN A 76 13.77 4.22 -9.31
CA GLN A 76 14.02 5.54 -8.72
C GLN A 76 13.95 6.65 -9.76
N LEU A 77 14.57 6.45 -10.94
CA LEU A 77 14.48 7.39 -12.06
C LEU A 77 13.05 7.50 -12.57
N ALA A 78 12.36 6.38 -12.73
CA ALA A 78 11.01 6.36 -13.24
C ALA A 78 10.04 7.16 -12.34
N ALA A 79 10.12 6.96 -11.02
CA ALA A 79 9.35 7.73 -10.05
C ALA A 79 9.72 9.22 -10.05
N PHE A 80 11.02 9.53 -10.11
CA PHE A 80 11.52 10.90 -10.18
C PHE A 80 11.00 11.64 -11.42
N THR A 81 11.16 11.05 -12.61
CA THR A 81 10.71 11.62 -13.88
C THR A 81 9.21 11.86 -13.88
N THR A 82 8.42 10.87 -13.44
CA THR A 82 6.96 11.00 -13.35
C THR A 82 6.57 12.21 -12.49
N SER A 83 7.21 12.35 -11.33
CA SER A 83 6.90 13.42 -10.38
C SER A 83 7.23 14.81 -10.94
N VAL A 84 8.39 14.95 -11.59
CA VAL A 84 8.83 16.24 -12.16
C VAL A 84 8.01 16.61 -13.39
N VAL A 85 7.67 15.66 -14.26
CA VAL A 85 6.80 15.89 -15.41
C VAL A 85 5.39 16.28 -14.97
N LEU A 86 4.82 15.60 -13.99
CA LEU A 86 3.49 15.95 -13.46
C LEU A 86 3.49 17.35 -12.84
N HIS A 87 4.52 17.68 -12.05
CA HIS A 87 4.68 19.04 -11.51
C HIS A 87 4.73 20.09 -12.63
N GLU A 88 5.50 19.84 -13.69
CA GLU A 88 5.60 20.76 -14.83
C GLU A 88 4.26 20.89 -15.57
N ALA A 89 3.55 19.78 -15.78
CA ALA A 89 2.24 19.77 -16.43
C ALA A 89 1.19 20.59 -15.66
N LEU A 90 1.20 20.52 -14.32
CA LEU A 90 0.34 21.32 -13.46
C LEU A 90 0.76 22.81 -13.45
N ARG A 91 2.07 23.07 -13.39
CA ARG A 91 2.63 24.43 -13.40
C ARG A 91 2.31 25.18 -14.69
N GLU A 92 2.42 24.53 -15.86
CA GLU A 92 2.03 25.09 -17.16
C GLU A 92 0.56 25.51 -17.22
N ARG A 93 -0.28 24.85 -16.42
CA ARG A 93 -1.72 25.12 -16.31
C ARG A 93 -2.07 26.10 -15.19
N GLY A 94 -1.07 26.74 -14.59
CA GLY A 94 -1.25 27.82 -13.60
C GLY A 94 -1.38 27.36 -12.15
N ALA A 95 -1.13 26.08 -11.84
CA ALA A 95 -1.14 25.61 -10.46
C ALA A 95 -0.07 26.35 -9.62
N THR A 96 -0.46 26.76 -8.41
CA THR A 96 0.44 27.42 -7.45
C THR A 96 0.58 26.60 -6.18
N TRP A 97 1.72 26.75 -5.50
CA TRP A 97 2.11 25.91 -4.36
C TRP A 97 2.59 26.79 -3.21
N GLN A 98 2.18 26.47 -1.99
CA GLN A 98 2.68 27.16 -0.80
C GLN A 98 3.72 26.34 -0.05
N LEU A 99 3.73 25.02 -0.23
CA LEU A 99 4.69 24.12 0.38
C LEU A 99 4.90 22.87 -0.48
N PHE A 100 6.12 22.34 -0.49
CA PHE A 100 6.41 21.00 -0.96
C PHE A 100 6.89 20.09 0.18
N VAL A 101 6.51 18.82 0.08
CA VAL A 101 6.95 17.75 0.98
C VAL A 101 7.36 16.57 0.11
N GLY A 102 8.51 15.97 0.38
CA GLY A 102 8.91 14.73 -0.28
C GLY A 102 8.88 13.55 0.68
N HIS A 103 8.29 12.43 0.26
CA HIS A 103 8.36 11.17 1.00
C HIS A 103 9.57 10.36 0.52
N SER A 104 10.58 10.22 1.38
CA SER A 104 11.79 9.45 1.08
C SER A 104 12.51 9.95 -0.18
N LEU A 105 12.43 9.18 -1.28
CA LEU A 105 13.05 9.53 -2.56
C LEU A 105 12.48 10.84 -3.13
N GLY A 106 11.18 11.06 -2.89
CA GLY A 106 10.44 12.22 -3.41
C GLY A 106 10.99 13.56 -2.94
N GLU A 107 11.83 13.61 -1.89
CA GLU A 107 12.50 14.86 -1.48
C GLU A 107 13.43 15.40 -2.57
N ILE A 108 14.07 14.53 -3.36
CA ILE A 108 14.90 14.99 -4.49
C ILE A 108 14.02 15.62 -5.57
N SER A 109 12.87 15.01 -5.90
CA SER A 109 11.89 15.58 -6.84
C SER A 109 11.31 16.90 -6.33
N ALA A 110 10.99 17.00 -5.04
CA ALA A 110 10.48 18.21 -4.41
C ALA A 110 11.50 19.36 -4.48
N LEU A 111 12.79 19.07 -4.27
CA LEU A 111 13.86 20.06 -4.37
C LEU A 111 14.06 20.56 -5.80
N VAL A 112 14.00 19.68 -6.80
CA VAL A 112 14.02 20.08 -8.22
C VAL A 112 12.81 20.96 -8.53
N ALA A 113 11.61 20.51 -8.15
CA ALA A 113 10.38 21.24 -8.36
C ALA A 113 10.37 22.61 -7.65
N ALA A 114 11.09 22.77 -6.54
CA ALA A 114 11.22 24.02 -5.79
C ALA A 114 12.31 24.98 -6.33
N GLY A 115 13.11 24.55 -7.30
CA GLY A 115 14.25 25.32 -7.82
C GLY A 115 15.52 25.22 -6.98
N ALA A 116 15.63 24.24 -6.07
CA ALA A 116 16.89 23.97 -5.37
C ALA A 116 17.97 23.41 -6.31
N PHE A 117 17.58 22.72 -7.38
CA PHE A 117 18.47 22.25 -8.43
C PHE A 117 17.86 22.56 -9.79
N SER A 118 18.70 22.75 -10.80
CA SER A 118 18.25 22.57 -12.19
C SER A 118 17.79 21.13 -12.42
N LEU A 119 17.04 20.89 -13.50
CA LEU A 119 16.59 19.55 -13.86
C LEU A 119 17.78 18.61 -14.11
N THR A 120 18.78 19.09 -14.86
CA THR A 120 20.06 18.40 -15.03
C THR A 120 20.69 18.03 -13.69
N GLU A 121 20.95 18.99 -12.80
CA GLU A 121 21.59 18.73 -11.50
C GLU A 121 20.79 17.74 -10.64
N GLY A 122 19.46 17.88 -10.59
CA GLY A 122 18.59 16.95 -9.88
C GLY A 122 18.66 15.52 -10.41
N THR A 123 18.73 15.39 -11.74
CA THR A 123 18.92 14.09 -12.40
C THR A 123 20.30 13.51 -12.11
N GLU A 124 21.35 14.33 -12.11
CA GLU A 124 22.71 13.90 -11.74
C GLU A 124 22.76 13.42 -10.29
N VAL A 125 22.11 14.11 -9.36
CA VAL A 125 21.97 13.69 -7.96
C VAL A 125 21.27 12.32 -7.88
N MET A 126 20.21 12.10 -8.66
CA MET A 126 19.52 10.81 -8.73
C MET A 126 20.44 9.70 -9.28
N CYS A 127 21.16 9.97 -10.38
CA CYS A 127 22.12 9.02 -10.95
C CYS A 127 23.27 8.70 -9.98
N HIS A 128 23.79 9.69 -9.25
CA HIS A 128 24.81 9.48 -8.23
C HIS A 128 24.30 8.64 -7.06
N ARG A 129 23.05 8.80 -6.66
CA ARG A 129 22.38 7.95 -5.66
C ARG A 129 22.31 6.49 -6.14
N ILE A 130 21.86 6.27 -7.38
CA ILE A 130 21.78 4.95 -8.01
C ILE A 130 23.16 4.27 -8.05
N LEU A 131 24.18 4.97 -8.55
CA LEU A 131 25.55 4.44 -8.62
C LEU A 131 26.08 4.06 -7.24
N ALA A 132 25.84 4.90 -6.23
CA ALA A 132 26.28 4.63 -4.87
C ALA A 132 25.58 3.41 -4.24
N LEU A 133 24.31 3.16 -4.58
CA LEU A 133 23.58 1.97 -4.14
C LEU A 133 24.06 0.71 -4.87
N ALA A 134 24.21 0.77 -6.20
CA ALA A 134 24.70 -0.35 -6.99
C ALA A 134 26.11 -0.82 -6.55
N GLU A 135 26.97 0.11 -6.10
CA GLU A 135 28.30 -0.20 -5.59
C GLU A 135 28.32 -0.84 -4.19
N HIS A 136 27.24 -0.69 -3.41
CA HIS A 136 27.29 -0.90 -1.96
C HIS A 136 26.08 -1.59 -1.31
N ASP A 137 25.03 -1.95 -2.05
CA ASP A 137 23.86 -2.66 -1.52
C ASP A 137 24.05 -4.20 -1.45
N GLY A 138 25.25 -4.69 -1.15
CA GLY A 138 25.51 -6.13 -0.97
C GLY A 138 24.77 -6.78 0.22
N SER A 139 23.75 -6.12 0.78
CA SER A 139 23.05 -6.46 2.02
C SER A 139 21.93 -7.50 1.84
N GLY A 140 21.32 -7.59 0.65
CA GLY A 140 20.13 -8.41 0.43
C GLY A 140 18.93 -8.03 1.29
N GLY A 141 18.94 -6.84 1.91
CA GLY A 141 17.87 -6.38 2.79
C GLY A 141 16.61 -5.94 2.05
N ARG A 142 15.50 -5.86 2.76
CA ARG A 142 14.18 -5.47 2.24
C ARG A 142 13.47 -4.52 3.19
N MET A 143 12.19 -4.27 2.93
CA MET A 143 11.32 -3.43 3.75
C MET A 143 9.95 -4.10 3.92
N VAL A 144 9.32 -3.88 5.06
CA VAL A 144 7.98 -4.39 5.41
C VAL A 144 7.17 -3.26 6.05
N ALA A 145 5.93 -3.07 5.60
CA ALA A 145 4.98 -2.21 6.28
C ALA A 145 4.25 -2.99 7.38
N LEU A 146 4.18 -2.42 8.58
CA LEU A 146 3.44 -2.95 9.72
C LEU A 146 2.22 -2.08 10.00
N ALA A 147 1.06 -2.70 10.17
CA ALA A 147 -0.20 -2.02 10.45
C ALA A 147 -0.34 -1.65 11.95
N CYS A 148 0.67 -0.98 12.50
CA CYS A 148 0.65 -0.45 13.87
C CYS A 148 1.49 0.82 14.00
N ASP A 149 1.33 1.51 15.12
CA ASP A 149 2.12 2.69 15.48
C ASP A 149 3.60 2.36 15.77
N ARG A 150 4.38 3.43 15.96
CA ARG A 150 5.81 3.33 16.28
C ARG A 150 6.09 2.53 17.56
N THR A 151 5.34 2.77 18.62
CA THR A 151 5.56 2.14 19.92
C THR A 151 5.40 0.63 19.82
N ARG A 152 4.32 0.17 19.19
CA ARG A 152 4.05 -1.26 18.99
C ARG A 152 5.04 -1.89 18.03
N THR A 153 5.49 -1.17 17.01
CA THR A 153 6.59 -1.64 16.15
C THR A 153 7.88 -1.82 16.92
N GLU A 154 8.28 -0.86 17.75
CA GLU A 154 9.48 -0.98 18.59
C GLU A 154 9.38 -2.16 19.57
N GLN A 155 8.19 -2.45 20.12
CA GLN A 155 7.94 -3.65 20.92
C GLN A 155 8.12 -4.95 20.12
N ILE A 156 7.64 -5.01 18.88
CA ILE A 156 7.86 -6.15 17.98
C ILE A 156 9.35 -6.33 17.70
N LEU A 157 10.07 -5.25 17.39
CA LEU A 157 11.50 -5.29 17.10
C LEU A 157 12.33 -5.71 18.32
N ALA A 158 11.90 -5.38 19.54
CA ALA A 158 12.57 -5.79 20.77
C ALA A 158 12.53 -7.32 21.02
N LEU A 159 11.65 -8.06 20.34
CA LEU A 159 11.56 -9.51 20.41
C LEU A 159 12.51 -10.23 19.43
N LEU A 160 13.22 -9.48 18.58
CA LEU A 160 14.14 -10.08 17.61
C LEU A 160 15.41 -10.57 18.28
N PRO A 161 15.89 -11.79 17.92
CA PRO A 161 17.16 -12.31 18.42
C PRO A 161 18.37 -11.59 17.81
N GLU A 162 18.22 -11.05 16.60
CA GLU A 162 19.28 -10.42 15.83
C GLU A 162 19.01 -8.92 15.65
N ALA A 163 20.06 -8.10 15.82
CA ALA A 163 20.02 -6.67 15.54
C ALA A 163 20.05 -6.41 14.02
N GLY A 164 19.51 -5.27 13.59
CA GLY A 164 19.67 -4.78 12.21
C GLY A 164 18.36 -4.43 11.50
N VAL A 165 17.20 -4.79 12.06
CA VAL A 165 15.92 -4.23 11.64
C VAL A 165 15.67 -2.92 12.39
N VAL A 166 15.31 -1.87 11.66
CA VAL A 166 14.98 -0.55 12.23
C VAL A 166 13.65 -0.04 11.68
N VAL A 167 13.04 0.90 12.40
CA VAL A 167 11.93 1.70 11.84
C VAL A 167 12.48 2.61 10.75
N ALA A 168 12.07 2.36 9.51
CA ALA A 168 12.45 3.09 8.32
C ALA A 168 11.52 4.28 8.04
N ALA A 169 10.24 4.16 8.39
CA ALA A 169 9.29 5.25 8.25
C ALA A 169 8.17 5.17 9.31
N VAL A 170 7.80 6.32 9.85
CA VAL A 170 6.59 6.52 10.65
C VAL A 170 5.57 7.19 9.74
N ASN A 171 4.73 6.37 9.11
CA ASN A 171 3.81 6.84 8.06
C ASN A 171 2.48 7.37 8.63
N GLY A 172 2.13 6.94 9.84
CA GLY A 172 0.98 7.45 10.57
C GLY A 172 0.73 6.71 11.88
N ASN A 173 -0.38 7.03 12.54
CA ASN A 173 -0.77 6.46 13.83
C ASN A 173 -1.08 4.96 13.79
N ARG A 174 -1.18 4.37 12.59
CA ARG A 174 -1.56 2.96 12.40
C ARG A 174 -0.69 2.26 11.36
N GLN A 175 0.39 2.90 10.90
CA GLN A 175 1.27 2.30 9.91
C GLN A 175 2.70 2.80 10.05
N THR A 176 3.62 1.85 10.14
CA THR A 176 5.06 2.08 10.11
C THR A 176 5.69 1.19 9.06
N THR A 177 6.89 1.55 8.62
CA THR A 177 7.71 0.69 7.76
C THR A 177 8.98 0.34 8.51
N VAL A 178 9.37 -0.92 8.47
CA VAL A 178 10.65 -1.41 8.96
C VAL A 178 11.53 -1.87 7.80
N SER A 179 12.84 -1.78 7.97
CA SER A 179 13.81 -2.25 6.98
C SER A 179 14.96 -2.96 7.65
N GLY A 180 15.56 -3.93 6.96
CA GLY A 180 16.66 -4.74 7.49
C GLY A 180 16.95 -5.98 6.66
N PRO A 181 17.79 -6.89 7.17
CA PRO A 181 18.10 -8.16 6.51
C PRO A 181 16.84 -9.01 6.27
N GLN A 182 16.75 -9.66 5.11
CA GLN A 182 15.59 -10.48 4.75
C GLN A 182 15.24 -11.55 5.80
N PRO A 183 16.19 -12.33 6.37
CA PRO A 183 15.86 -13.32 7.39
C PRO A 183 15.21 -12.72 8.64
N ALA A 184 15.74 -11.59 9.12
CA ALA A 184 15.19 -10.89 10.28
C ALA A 184 13.80 -10.31 10.00
N LEU A 185 13.54 -9.83 8.79
CA LEU A 185 12.20 -9.36 8.39
C LEU A 185 11.19 -10.51 8.32
N THR A 186 11.59 -11.71 7.91
CA THR A 186 10.72 -12.91 7.99
C THR A 186 10.31 -13.18 9.45
N THR A 187 11.25 -13.06 10.39
CA THR A 187 10.95 -13.18 11.82
C THR A 187 10.02 -12.06 12.31
N VAL A 188 10.23 -10.81 11.88
CA VAL A 188 9.31 -9.69 12.18
C VAL A 188 7.89 -10.00 11.71
N CYS A 189 7.72 -10.48 10.47
CA CYS A 189 6.40 -10.85 9.95
C CYS A 189 5.74 -11.93 10.80
N SER A 190 6.49 -12.96 11.21
CA SER A 190 5.98 -14.05 12.05
C SER A 190 5.53 -13.55 13.44
N ILE A 191 6.33 -12.67 14.07
CA ILE A 191 5.99 -12.05 15.35
C ILE A 191 4.77 -11.14 15.20
N ALA A 192 4.73 -10.32 14.14
CA ALA A 192 3.62 -9.42 13.88
C ALA A 192 2.31 -10.20 13.69
N GLU A 193 2.33 -11.28 12.90
CA GLU A 193 1.18 -12.18 12.69
C GLU A 193 0.70 -12.79 14.01
N ALA A 194 1.61 -13.33 14.83
CA ALA A 194 1.27 -13.86 16.16
C ALA A 194 0.65 -12.82 17.11
N LEU A 195 0.95 -11.53 16.90
CA LEU A 195 0.42 -10.41 17.68
C LEU A 195 -0.79 -9.72 17.02
N GLY A 196 -1.35 -10.30 15.95
CA GLY A 196 -2.50 -9.76 15.22
C GLY A 196 -2.20 -8.47 14.44
N VAL A 197 -0.93 -8.19 14.12
CA VAL A 197 -0.49 -7.03 13.34
C VAL A 197 -0.23 -7.48 11.91
N ARG A 198 -0.96 -6.90 10.95
CA ARG A 198 -0.67 -7.15 9.53
C ARG A 198 0.73 -6.66 9.17
N ALA A 199 1.49 -7.51 8.50
CA ALA A 199 2.78 -7.22 7.91
C ALA A 199 2.70 -7.38 6.39
N SER A 200 3.14 -6.39 5.64
CA SER A 200 3.10 -6.38 4.16
C SER A 200 4.49 -6.10 3.60
N PRO A 201 5.15 -7.09 2.96
CA PRO A 201 6.41 -6.87 2.27
C PRO A 201 6.28 -5.77 1.21
N LEU A 202 7.30 -4.92 1.09
CA LEU A 202 7.34 -3.85 0.11
C LEU A 202 8.26 -4.22 -1.06
N VAL A 203 7.85 -3.80 -2.27
CA VAL A 203 8.63 -3.91 -3.50
C VAL A 203 9.76 -2.87 -3.44
N SER A 204 10.84 -3.21 -2.74
CA SER A 204 12.03 -2.37 -2.60
C SER A 204 13.30 -3.21 -2.82
N PRO A 205 14.20 -2.81 -3.72
CA PRO A 205 15.46 -3.52 -3.97
C PRO A 205 16.45 -3.41 -2.82
N HIS A 206 16.33 -2.33 -2.04
CA HIS A 206 17.27 -1.98 -0.98
C HIS A 206 16.54 -1.82 0.36
N PRO A 207 17.19 -2.09 1.50
CA PRO A 207 16.67 -1.77 2.82
C PRO A 207 16.86 -0.27 3.12
N PHE A 208 16.09 0.60 2.46
CA PHE A 208 16.21 2.05 2.67
C PHE A 208 15.97 2.45 4.13
N HIS A 209 16.55 3.59 4.51
CA HIS A 209 16.49 4.16 5.86
C HIS A 209 17.08 3.23 6.94
N ASN A 210 18.04 2.38 6.53
CA ASN A 210 18.70 1.42 7.40
C ASN A 210 20.21 1.73 7.54
N PRO A 211 20.80 1.62 8.74
CA PRO A 211 22.24 1.74 8.95
C PRO A 211 23.12 0.83 8.08
N VAL A 212 22.62 -0.29 7.56
CA VAL A 212 23.36 -1.16 6.64
C VAL A 212 23.79 -0.42 5.35
N LEU A 213 23.05 0.62 4.95
CA LEU A 213 23.37 1.46 3.79
C LEU A 213 24.41 2.55 4.08
N GLN A 214 25.08 2.53 5.24
CA GLN A 214 26.15 3.49 5.58
C GLN A 214 27.27 3.59 4.53
N PRO A 215 27.75 2.49 3.90
CA PRO A 215 28.73 2.58 2.82
C PRO A 215 28.18 3.34 1.59
N ALA A 216 26.95 3.02 1.17
CA ALA A 216 26.25 3.72 0.09
C ALA A 216 26.06 5.21 0.41
N ARG A 217 25.65 5.54 1.65
CA ARG A 217 25.57 6.92 2.15
C ARG A 217 26.88 7.68 1.95
N ARG A 218 28.01 7.11 2.39
CA ARG A 218 29.31 7.78 2.28
C ARG A 218 29.72 7.96 0.82
N ALA A 219 29.46 6.98 -0.04
CA ALA A 219 29.73 7.09 -1.46
C ALA A 219 28.88 8.18 -2.13
N PHE A 220 27.59 8.21 -1.82
CA PHE A 220 26.67 9.22 -2.33
C PHE A 220 27.06 10.62 -1.86
N ALA A 221 27.29 10.82 -0.56
CA ALA A 221 27.73 12.11 0.00
C ALA A 221 28.99 12.65 -0.69
N ARG A 222 29.98 11.78 -0.98
CA ARG A 222 31.18 12.18 -1.72
C ARG A 222 30.89 12.65 -3.14
N ARG A 223 29.97 11.98 -3.84
CA ARG A 223 29.60 12.29 -5.23
C ARG A 223 28.88 13.64 -5.35
N ILE A 224 28.05 13.99 -4.37
CA ILE A 224 27.23 15.21 -4.40
C ILE A 224 27.70 16.30 -3.43
N ARG A 225 28.92 16.21 -2.89
CA ARG A 225 29.45 17.12 -1.86
C ARG A 225 29.44 18.60 -2.27
N ASP A 226 29.58 18.86 -3.58
CA ASP A 226 29.74 20.20 -4.13
C ASP A 226 28.38 20.82 -4.53
N TYR A 227 27.29 20.06 -4.47
CA TYR A 227 25.94 20.57 -4.73
C TYR A 227 25.41 21.35 -3.53
N ARG A 228 24.67 22.43 -3.82
CA ARG A 228 24.01 23.31 -2.84
C ARG A 228 22.60 23.59 -3.31
N THR A 229 21.70 23.86 -2.39
CA THR A 229 20.36 24.35 -2.75
C THR A 229 20.48 25.74 -3.41
N GLY A 230 19.85 25.89 -4.56
CA GLY A 230 19.59 27.17 -5.20
C GLY A 230 18.56 28.03 -4.46
N HIS A 231 18.06 29.06 -5.15
CA HIS A 231 16.96 29.88 -4.65
C HIS A 231 15.66 29.08 -4.71
N LEU A 232 15.10 28.79 -3.54
CA LEU A 232 13.83 28.06 -3.42
C LEU A 232 12.67 29.01 -3.73
N HIS A 233 11.94 28.78 -4.82
CA HIS A 233 10.73 29.54 -5.13
C HIS A 233 9.50 29.02 -4.38
N THR A 234 9.55 27.78 -3.90
CA THR A 234 8.55 27.15 -3.02
C THR A 234 9.28 26.55 -1.82
N PRO A 235 8.84 26.80 -0.57
CA PRO A 235 9.42 26.15 0.60
C PRO A 235 9.33 24.62 0.50
N VAL A 236 10.35 23.91 0.97
CA VAL A 236 10.37 22.43 1.03
C VAL A 236 10.55 22.00 2.48
N PHE A 237 9.61 21.25 3.03
CA PHE A 237 9.72 20.62 4.35
C PHE A 237 10.18 19.17 4.20
N SER A 238 11.23 18.80 4.93
CA SER A 238 11.81 17.45 4.94
C SER A 238 11.25 16.62 6.08
N PRO A 239 10.53 15.51 5.80
CA PRO A 239 10.15 14.55 6.83
C PRO A 239 11.32 13.80 7.47
N ILE A 240 12.48 13.78 6.81
CA ILE A 240 13.69 13.11 7.33
C ILE A 240 14.44 14.04 8.29
N LEU A 241 14.51 15.34 7.99
CA LEU A 241 15.18 16.33 8.85
C LEU A 241 14.27 16.94 9.91
N GLY A 242 12.95 16.84 9.73
CA GLY A 242 11.95 17.51 10.58
C GLY A 242 12.00 19.04 10.48
N ARG A 243 12.49 19.59 9.37
CA ARG A 243 12.62 21.04 9.14
C ARG A 243 12.55 21.41 7.67
N HIS A 244 12.44 22.71 7.39
CA HIS A 244 12.57 23.25 6.04
C HIS A 244 14.01 23.21 5.53
N TYR A 245 14.16 23.03 4.23
CA TYR A 245 15.39 23.35 3.51
C TYR A 245 15.60 24.86 3.44
N ARG A 246 16.87 25.29 3.42
CA ARG A 246 17.32 26.67 3.30
C ARG A 246 18.05 26.83 1.99
N SER A 247 17.89 27.97 1.32
CA SER A 247 18.70 28.31 0.15
C SER A 247 20.18 28.44 0.50
N GLY A 248 21.06 27.94 -0.37
CA GLY A 248 22.51 27.94 -0.22
C GLY A 248 23.08 26.86 0.71
N GLU A 249 22.24 26.02 1.33
CA GLU A 249 22.72 24.98 2.23
C GLU A 249 23.42 23.84 1.46
N PRO A 250 24.54 23.29 1.97
CA PRO A 250 25.13 22.08 1.41
C PRO A 250 24.15 20.91 1.51
N VAL A 251 23.92 20.23 0.40
CA VAL A 251 22.97 19.11 0.36
C VAL A 251 23.64 17.74 0.44
N GLY A 252 24.97 17.67 0.29
CA GLY A 252 25.71 16.42 0.17
C GLY A 252 25.43 15.45 1.32
N ASP A 253 25.72 15.87 2.55
CA ASP A 253 25.47 15.05 3.74
C ASP A 253 23.98 14.91 4.04
N VAL A 254 23.20 15.95 3.78
CA VAL A 254 21.76 16.00 4.04
C VAL A 254 21.01 14.95 3.21
N LEU A 255 21.14 14.99 1.88
CA LEU A 255 20.49 14.05 0.97
C LEU A 255 21.05 12.64 1.11
N ALA A 256 22.35 12.51 1.41
CA ALA A 256 22.91 11.19 1.66
C ALA A 256 22.31 10.54 2.92
N ALA A 257 22.03 11.33 3.95
CA ALA A 257 21.40 10.85 5.17
C ALA A 257 20.03 10.21 4.92
N HIS A 258 19.34 10.55 3.82
CA HIS A 258 18.08 9.93 3.41
C HIS A 258 18.20 8.43 3.09
N LEU A 259 19.41 7.88 3.01
CA LEU A 259 19.60 6.43 2.85
C LEU A 259 19.52 5.67 4.18
N VAL A 260 19.72 6.35 5.31
CA VAL A 260 19.93 5.71 6.62
C VAL A 260 19.05 6.27 7.75
N HIS A 261 18.43 7.43 7.56
CA HIS A 261 17.58 8.06 8.57
C HIS A 261 16.10 7.82 8.28
N PRO A 262 15.27 7.64 9.33
CA PRO A 262 13.86 7.36 9.15
C PRO A 262 13.11 8.56 8.58
N VAL A 263 12.01 8.27 7.89
CA VAL A 263 11.03 9.26 7.42
C VAL A 263 9.95 9.45 8.49
N ASP A 264 9.72 10.66 8.97
CA ASP A 264 8.61 10.98 9.89
C ASP A 264 7.47 11.73 9.16
N LEU A 265 6.64 10.97 8.45
CA LEU A 265 5.47 11.53 7.76
C LEU A 265 4.38 11.93 8.76
N LEU A 266 4.18 11.15 9.83
CA LEU A 266 3.22 11.48 10.89
C LEU A 266 3.47 12.88 11.46
N GLY A 267 4.67 13.12 11.97
CA GLY A 267 5.05 14.42 12.51
C GLY A 267 5.04 15.52 11.45
N THR A 268 5.31 15.20 10.18
CA THR A 268 5.20 16.15 9.07
C THR A 268 3.77 16.61 8.85
N VAL A 269 2.81 15.68 8.73
CA VAL A 269 1.41 16.02 8.48
C VAL A 269 0.84 16.86 9.62
N GLU A 270 1.16 16.51 10.87
CA GLU A 270 0.75 17.29 12.05
C GLU A 270 1.32 18.71 12.03
N GLN A 271 2.61 18.87 11.70
CA GLN A 271 3.26 20.18 11.61
C GLN A 271 2.67 21.04 10.51
N VAL A 272 2.51 20.47 9.32
CA VAL A 272 1.95 21.17 8.15
C VAL A 272 0.49 21.52 8.39
N HIS A 273 -0.30 20.64 9.01
CA HIS A 273 -1.68 20.95 9.38
C HIS A 273 -1.75 22.10 10.40
N ARG A 274 -0.89 22.11 11.42
CA ARG A 274 -0.79 23.24 12.37
C ARG A 274 -0.39 24.55 11.69
N ALA A 275 0.41 24.48 10.62
CA ALA A 275 0.79 25.63 9.80
C ALA A 275 -0.31 26.08 8.80
N GLY A 276 -1.46 25.41 8.76
CA GLY A 276 -2.58 25.76 7.87
C GLY A 276 -2.67 24.93 6.59
N GLY A 277 -1.84 23.90 6.42
CA GLY A 277 -1.94 22.92 5.34
C GLY A 277 -3.28 22.18 5.39
N ARG A 278 -4.07 22.31 4.33
CA ARG A 278 -5.39 21.65 4.21
C ARG A 278 -5.55 20.88 2.92
N ILE A 279 -4.86 21.28 1.85
CA ILE A 279 -4.97 20.67 0.53
C ILE A 279 -3.64 19.99 0.22
N TRP A 280 -3.67 18.70 -0.07
CA TRP A 280 -2.50 17.89 -0.41
C TRP A 280 -2.65 17.29 -1.80
N VAL A 281 -1.68 17.51 -2.68
CA VAL A 281 -1.71 17.05 -4.06
C VAL A 281 -0.54 16.12 -4.32
N GLU A 282 -0.80 14.85 -4.65
CA GLU A 282 0.24 13.88 -4.93
C GLU A 282 0.90 14.14 -6.29
N MET A 283 2.22 14.27 -6.27
CA MET A 283 3.06 14.45 -7.45
C MET A 283 3.62 13.11 -7.92
N GLY A 284 2.76 12.13 -8.18
CA GLY A 284 3.17 10.85 -8.74
C GLY A 284 2.02 10.10 -9.41
N ALA A 285 2.28 8.88 -9.85
CA ALA A 285 1.31 8.10 -10.61
C ALA A 285 0.12 7.59 -9.78
N GLY A 286 0.27 7.54 -8.45
CA GLY A 286 -0.68 6.91 -7.55
C GLY A 286 -1.32 7.87 -6.55
N ARG A 287 -1.81 7.28 -5.46
CA ARG A 287 -2.44 7.96 -4.31
C ARG A 287 -1.89 7.45 -2.98
N THR A 288 -0.67 6.93 -2.98
CA THR A 288 -0.11 6.21 -1.83
C THR A 288 0.14 7.19 -0.70
N VAL A 289 0.85 8.28 -0.96
CA VAL A 289 1.22 9.22 0.11
C VAL A 289 0.01 10.03 0.58
N THR A 290 -0.89 10.41 -0.34
CA THR A 290 -2.15 11.07 0.01
C THR A 290 -3.07 10.20 0.85
N ASN A 291 -3.13 8.88 0.61
CA ASN A 291 -3.81 7.96 1.51
C ASN A 291 -3.18 7.93 2.92
N LEU A 292 -1.84 7.99 3.01
CA LEU A 292 -1.15 8.07 4.30
C LEU A 292 -1.47 9.38 5.01
N VAL A 293 -1.42 10.51 4.31
CA VAL A 293 -1.78 11.83 4.84
C VAL A 293 -3.20 11.82 5.41
N ARG A 294 -4.18 11.30 4.66
CA ARG A 294 -5.57 11.17 5.10
C ARG A 294 -5.73 10.23 6.29
N SER A 295 -4.90 9.19 6.38
CA SER A 295 -4.91 8.27 7.54
C SER A 295 -4.36 8.90 8.82
N VAL A 296 -3.51 9.93 8.69
CA VAL A 296 -3.01 10.72 9.82
C VAL A 296 -4.03 11.77 10.25
N ASN A 297 -4.63 12.45 9.27
CA ASN A 297 -5.62 13.50 9.50
C ASN A 297 -6.68 13.46 8.41
N ASP A 298 -7.93 13.21 8.78
CA ASP A 298 -9.07 13.16 7.87
C ASP A 298 -9.65 14.55 7.55
N ASN A 299 -9.22 15.60 8.26
CA ASN A 299 -9.62 17.00 8.03
C ASN A 299 -8.72 17.70 6.98
N VAL A 300 -8.42 17.00 5.89
CA VAL A 300 -7.64 17.50 4.75
C VAL A 300 -8.26 17.05 3.45
N LEU A 301 -8.16 17.88 2.41
CA LEU A 301 -8.47 17.49 1.05
C LEU A 301 -7.22 16.87 0.42
N THR A 302 -7.37 15.68 -0.17
CA THR A 302 -6.29 15.01 -0.90
C THR A 302 -6.65 14.83 -2.37
N LEU A 303 -5.75 15.21 -3.27
CA LEU A 303 -5.88 15.10 -4.72
C LEU A 303 -4.74 14.25 -5.29
N ALA A 304 -5.06 13.37 -6.24
CA ALA A 304 -4.09 12.50 -6.90
C ALA A 304 -4.34 12.58 -8.42
N PRO A 305 -3.68 13.52 -9.14
CA PRO A 305 -4.02 13.89 -10.52
C PRO A 305 -4.01 12.76 -11.55
N LEU A 306 -3.33 11.65 -11.24
CA LEU A 306 -3.17 10.49 -12.12
C LEU A 306 -3.83 9.22 -11.59
N ALA A 307 -4.38 9.26 -10.38
CA ALA A 307 -5.02 8.10 -9.78
C ALA A 307 -6.54 8.23 -9.96
N GLY A 308 -7.13 7.38 -10.81
CA GLY A 308 -8.58 7.18 -10.92
C GLY A 308 -9.23 7.86 -12.12
N PRO A 309 -10.47 7.46 -12.47
CA PRO A 309 -11.15 7.87 -13.70
C PRO A 309 -11.70 9.31 -13.68
N THR A 310 -11.87 9.90 -12.50
CA THR A 310 -12.52 11.21 -12.28
C THR A 310 -11.55 12.33 -11.90
N SER A 311 -10.25 12.05 -11.85
CA SER A 311 -9.22 13.03 -11.51
C SER A 311 -8.31 13.22 -12.69
N SER A 312 -8.32 14.40 -13.31
CA SER A 312 -7.41 14.77 -14.37
C SER A 312 -6.45 15.88 -13.96
N VAL A 313 -5.27 15.90 -14.59
CA VAL A 313 -4.29 16.98 -14.46
C VAL A 313 -4.91 18.36 -14.74
N ALA A 314 -5.86 18.43 -15.69
CA ALA A 314 -6.53 19.68 -16.06
C ALA A 314 -7.47 20.20 -14.96
N GLU A 315 -8.31 19.33 -14.40
CA GLU A 315 -9.23 19.69 -13.32
C GLU A 315 -8.47 20.09 -12.06
N VAL A 316 -7.46 19.31 -11.67
CA VAL A 316 -6.63 19.64 -10.52
C VAL A 316 -5.92 20.97 -10.74
N ALA A 317 -5.31 21.21 -11.91
CA ALA A 317 -4.68 22.50 -12.18
C ALA A 317 -5.67 23.68 -12.12
N GLY A 318 -6.89 23.50 -12.64
CA GLY A 318 -7.94 24.51 -12.56
C GLY A 318 -8.36 24.83 -11.12
N PHE A 319 -8.43 23.81 -10.26
CA PHE A 319 -8.71 23.97 -8.83
C PHE A 319 -7.56 24.70 -8.09
N LEU A 320 -6.31 24.47 -8.50
CA LEU A 320 -5.11 25.04 -7.86
C LEU A 320 -4.69 26.41 -8.43
N ALA A 321 -5.33 26.86 -9.51
CA ALA A 321 -5.06 28.15 -10.10
C ALA A 321 -5.48 29.26 -9.12
N PRO A 322 -4.67 30.32 -8.98
CA PRO A 322 -5.02 31.42 -8.09
C PRO A 322 -6.35 32.05 -8.52
N SER A 323 -7.31 32.13 -7.60
CA SER A 323 -8.52 32.90 -7.80
C SER A 323 -8.12 34.35 -8.06
N THR A 324 -8.62 34.96 -9.13
CA THR A 324 -8.32 36.35 -9.54
C THR A 324 -8.76 37.42 -8.53
N ASP A 325 -9.28 37.03 -7.36
CA ASP A 325 -9.90 37.90 -6.35
C ASP A 325 -9.30 37.80 -4.94
N VAL A 326 -8.13 37.15 -4.77
CA VAL A 326 -7.49 37.03 -3.43
C VAL A 326 -6.10 37.71 -3.41
N PRO A 327 -5.85 38.72 -2.56
CA PRO A 327 -4.53 39.32 -2.41
C PRO A 327 -3.52 38.31 -1.85
N PRO A 328 -2.22 38.45 -2.19
CA PRO A 328 -1.21 37.46 -1.86
C PRO A 328 -1.09 37.26 -0.34
N VAL A 329 -1.31 36.02 0.11
CA VAL A 329 -1.04 35.63 1.50
C VAL A 329 0.46 35.48 1.68
N THR A 330 1.02 36.28 2.58
CA THR A 330 2.41 36.20 2.98
C THR A 330 2.61 34.92 3.80
N PRO A 331 3.55 34.03 3.43
CA PRO A 331 3.82 32.85 4.24
C PRO A 331 4.26 33.26 5.65
N PRO A 332 3.88 32.50 6.70
CA PRO A 332 4.37 32.76 8.04
C PRO A 332 5.91 32.63 8.06
N ALA A 333 6.57 33.60 8.68
CA ALA A 333 8.02 33.59 8.84
C ALA A 333 8.46 32.32 9.58
N PRO A 334 9.64 31.76 9.25
CA PRO A 334 10.18 30.60 9.96
C PRO A 334 10.33 30.95 11.44
N VAL A 335 9.57 30.25 12.29
CA VAL A 335 9.85 30.21 13.73
C VAL A 335 11.12 29.39 13.92
N ASP A 336 12.23 30.09 14.10
CA ASP A 336 13.48 29.51 14.59
C ASP A 336 13.27 29.12 16.05
N SER A 337 12.81 27.89 16.28
CA SER A 337 12.94 27.25 17.58
C SER A 337 14.43 26.93 17.76
N GLY A 338 15.18 27.93 18.24
CA GLY A 338 16.56 27.84 18.66
C GLY A 338 16.72 26.85 19.82
N ALA A 339 16.73 25.57 19.48
CA ALA A 339 17.21 24.47 20.30
C ALA A 339 17.76 23.44 19.30
N GLY A 340 19.01 23.66 18.87
CA GLY A 340 19.73 22.66 18.11
C GLY A 340 19.82 21.37 18.95
N PRO A 341 19.64 20.19 18.35
CA PRO A 341 19.93 18.95 19.05
C PRO A 341 21.41 18.96 19.42
N ALA A 342 21.71 18.77 20.71
CA ALA A 342 23.07 18.60 21.20
C ALA A 342 23.76 17.46 20.42
N PRO A 343 25.07 17.56 20.14
CA PRO A 343 25.79 16.52 19.41
C PRO A 343 25.71 15.21 20.21
N ALA A 344 25.21 14.16 19.56
CA ALA A 344 25.27 12.81 20.12
C ALA A 344 26.73 12.40 20.27
N GLU A 345 27.17 12.16 21.50
CA GLU A 345 28.48 11.61 21.81
C GLU A 345 28.64 10.19 21.21
N PRO A 346 29.88 9.76 20.90
CA PRO A 346 30.13 8.45 20.32
C PRO A 346 29.80 7.35 21.33
N ILE A 347 28.90 6.43 20.96
CA ILE A 347 28.68 5.20 21.73
C ILE A 347 29.96 4.36 21.64
N VAL A 348 30.70 4.30 22.74
CA VAL A 348 31.82 3.39 22.95
C VAL A 348 31.26 1.97 23.07
N ALA A 349 31.76 1.06 22.24
CA ALA A 349 31.44 -0.37 22.31
C ALA A 349 31.78 -0.95 23.69
N PRO A 350 30.88 -1.74 24.33
CA PRO A 350 31.27 -2.51 25.50
C PRO A 350 32.07 -3.73 25.05
N ALA A 351 33.27 -3.87 25.61
CA ALA A 351 34.09 -5.06 25.52
C ALA A 351 33.45 -6.25 26.26
N ALA A 352 33.82 -7.45 25.81
CA ALA A 352 33.39 -8.76 26.27
C ALA A 352 33.58 -9.02 27.77
N HIS A 353 32.61 -9.70 28.40
CA HIS A 353 32.80 -11.00 29.08
C HIS A 353 31.50 -11.47 29.76
N ALA A 354 30.96 -12.60 29.30
CA ALA A 354 30.31 -13.61 30.13
C ALA A 354 30.37 -14.95 29.38
N GLU A 355 30.88 -15.99 30.04
CA GLU A 355 31.14 -17.32 29.48
C GLU A 355 29.85 -18.05 29.05
N PRO A 356 29.92 -18.95 28.05
CA PRO A 356 28.74 -19.65 27.55
C PRO A 356 28.31 -20.78 28.48
N ILE A 357 27.01 -20.83 28.78
CA ILE A 357 26.36 -22.03 29.33
C ILE A 357 26.14 -22.99 28.15
N VAL A 358 26.79 -24.16 28.22
CA VAL A 358 26.62 -25.24 27.26
C VAL A 358 25.25 -25.89 27.49
N ALA A 359 24.36 -25.80 26.51
CA ALA A 359 23.19 -26.65 26.40
C ALA A 359 23.48 -27.76 25.37
N GLU A 360 23.24 -29.00 25.77
CA GLU A 360 23.49 -30.22 25.00
C GLU A 360 22.66 -30.30 23.70
N PRO A 361 23.16 -31.01 22.65
CA PRO A 361 22.47 -31.10 21.37
C PRO A 361 21.25 -32.01 21.46
N ILE A 362 20.11 -31.52 20.98
CA ILE A 362 18.92 -32.35 20.73
C ILE A 362 19.22 -33.25 19.53
N VAL A 363 19.28 -34.55 19.76
CA VAL A 363 19.49 -35.59 18.76
C VAL A 363 18.25 -35.69 17.86
N ALA A 364 18.45 -35.60 16.55
CA ALA A 364 17.43 -35.85 15.54
C ALA A 364 16.97 -37.32 15.62
N GLY A 365 15.66 -37.52 15.83
CA GLY A 365 15.01 -38.82 15.66
C GLY A 365 14.96 -39.25 14.19
N PRO A 366 14.71 -40.55 13.91
CA PRO A 366 14.81 -41.11 12.56
C PRO A 366 13.72 -40.53 11.64
N VAL A 367 14.12 -40.26 10.40
CA VAL A 367 13.25 -39.84 9.30
C VAL A 367 12.39 -41.03 8.89
N GLY A 368 11.07 -40.93 9.08
CA GLY A 368 10.09 -41.89 8.54
C GLY A 368 9.86 -41.65 7.05
N SER A 369 9.63 -42.73 6.29
CA SER A 369 9.31 -42.66 4.86
C SER A 369 8.02 -41.88 4.60
N VAL A 370 8.07 -40.91 3.70
CA VAL A 370 6.93 -40.09 3.28
C VAL A 370 6.01 -40.92 2.38
N GLY A 371 4.78 -41.18 2.83
CA GLY A 371 3.70 -41.69 1.99
C GLY A 371 3.03 -40.55 1.20
N SER A 372 2.31 -40.89 0.13
CA SER A 372 1.49 -39.96 -0.68
C SER A 372 0.70 -38.97 0.18
N LEU A 373 0.64 -37.70 -0.22
CA LEU A 373 -0.18 -36.68 0.46
C LEU A 373 -1.63 -37.17 0.64
N ASP A 374 -2.16 -37.07 1.86
CA ASP A 374 -3.56 -37.37 2.13
C ASP A 374 -4.44 -36.28 1.49
N ARG A 375 -5.32 -36.68 0.56
CA ARG A 375 -6.25 -35.78 -0.12
C ARG A 375 -7.08 -35.00 0.90
N ALA A 376 -7.45 -35.60 2.03
CA ALA A 376 -8.25 -34.93 3.05
C ALA A 376 -7.52 -33.73 3.68
N GLU A 377 -6.21 -33.85 3.89
CA GLU A 377 -5.37 -32.76 4.41
C GLU A 377 -5.20 -31.64 3.38
N VAL A 378 -5.07 -32.00 2.10
CA VAL A 378 -5.00 -31.02 1.00
C VAL A 378 -6.33 -30.29 0.81
N VAL A 379 -7.47 -30.99 0.88
CA VAL A 379 -8.81 -30.37 0.84
C VAL A 379 -8.94 -29.34 1.96
N ALA A 380 -8.61 -29.69 3.20
CA ALA A 380 -8.75 -28.79 4.33
C ALA A 380 -7.89 -27.52 4.19
N ALA A 381 -6.63 -27.67 3.78
CA ALA A 381 -5.73 -26.55 3.62
C ALA A 381 -6.07 -25.64 2.43
N VAL A 382 -6.44 -26.22 1.28
CA VAL A 382 -6.84 -25.44 0.09
C VAL A 382 -8.17 -24.73 0.36
N ARG A 383 -9.10 -25.36 1.09
CA ARG A 383 -10.36 -24.75 1.53
C ARG A 383 -10.12 -23.55 2.42
N ALA A 384 -9.33 -23.69 3.49
CA ALA A 384 -9.01 -22.60 4.39
C ALA A 384 -8.29 -21.45 3.67
N LEU A 385 -7.43 -21.76 2.70
CA LEU A 385 -6.77 -20.75 1.87
C LEU A 385 -7.77 -19.99 1.00
N TYR A 386 -8.65 -20.70 0.29
CA TYR A 386 -9.60 -20.10 -0.63
C TYR A 386 -10.65 -19.28 0.11
N ALA A 387 -11.17 -19.81 1.23
CA ALA A 387 -12.07 -19.11 2.13
C ALA A 387 -11.48 -17.80 2.62
N ARG A 388 -10.22 -17.82 3.07
CA ARG A 388 -9.53 -16.61 3.55
C ARG A 388 -9.26 -15.59 2.45
N VAL A 389 -8.86 -16.03 1.25
CA VAL A 389 -8.49 -15.10 0.15
C VAL A 389 -9.71 -14.53 -0.56
N LEU A 390 -10.78 -15.31 -0.67
CA LEU A 390 -12.03 -14.91 -1.31
C LEU A 390 -13.03 -14.32 -0.31
N GLU A 391 -12.70 -14.33 0.98
CA GLU A 391 -13.57 -13.89 2.09
C GLU A 391 -14.92 -14.63 2.10
N TYR A 392 -14.93 -15.88 1.65
CA TYR A 392 -16.07 -16.78 1.72
C TYR A 392 -15.96 -17.70 2.94
N PRO A 393 -17.09 -18.17 3.51
CA PRO A 393 -17.08 -19.23 4.52
C PRO A 393 -16.41 -20.52 4.00
N GLU A 394 -15.79 -21.32 4.85
CA GLU A 394 -15.15 -22.57 4.40
C GLU A 394 -16.16 -23.57 3.81
N GLU A 395 -17.41 -23.49 4.27
CA GLU A 395 -18.50 -24.38 3.91
C GLU A 395 -18.92 -24.25 2.43
N VAL A 396 -18.62 -23.13 1.76
CA VAL A 396 -18.99 -22.97 0.34
C VAL A 396 -18.03 -23.70 -0.61
N PHE A 397 -16.88 -24.15 -0.12
CA PHE A 397 -15.89 -24.88 -0.93
C PHE A 397 -16.09 -26.39 -0.78
N GLU A 398 -17.21 -26.86 -1.31
CA GLU A 398 -17.50 -28.27 -1.51
C GLU A 398 -16.72 -28.82 -2.71
N ASP A 399 -16.54 -30.15 -2.79
CA ASP A 399 -15.66 -30.79 -3.79
C ASP A 399 -16.17 -30.57 -5.23
N ASP A 400 -17.49 -30.43 -5.40
CA ASP A 400 -18.18 -30.19 -6.67
C ASP A 400 -18.46 -28.71 -6.97
N ALA A 401 -18.13 -27.80 -6.05
CA ALA A 401 -18.36 -26.36 -6.23
C ALA A 401 -17.62 -25.82 -7.45
N GLN A 402 -18.35 -25.21 -8.39
CA GLN A 402 -17.79 -24.63 -9.61
C GLN A 402 -17.18 -23.26 -9.29
N LEU A 403 -15.88 -23.12 -9.56
CA LEU A 403 -15.13 -21.91 -9.20
C LEU A 403 -15.69 -20.67 -9.91
N GLU A 404 -16.09 -20.79 -11.18
CA GLU A 404 -16.65 -19.67 -11.94
C GLU A 404 -18.17 -19.54 -11.76
N ALA A 405 -18.92 -20.65 -11.91
CA ALA A 405 -20.38 -20.61 -11.96
C ALA A 405 -21.04 -20.49 -10.58
N ASP A 406 -20.45 -21.07 -9.53
CA ASP A 406 -21.04 -21.09 -8.18
C ASP A 406 -20.35 -20.07 -7.26
N LEU A 407 -19.03 -19.88 -7.43
CA LEU A 407 -18.22 -19.02 -6.54
C LEU A 407 -17.78 -17.69 -7.18
N GLY A 408 -18.06 -17.49 -8.47
CA GLY A 408 -17.78 -16.22 -9.18
C GLY A 408 -16.29 -15.89 -9.30
N VAL A 409 -15.41 -16.89 -9.19
CA VAL A 409 -13.95 -16.73 -9.27
C VAL A 409 -13.55 -16.70 -10.74
N ASP A 410 -13.18 -15.53 -11.24
CA ASP A 410 -12.71 -15.36 -12.63
C ASP A 410 -11.39 -16.10 -12.91
N SER A 411 -11.08 -16.31 -14.19
CA SER A 411 -9.89 -17.05 -14.63
C SER A 411 -8.55 -16.44 -14.19
N VAL A 412 -8.49 -15.14 -13.88
CA VAL A 412 -7.29 -14.45 -13.38
C VAL A 412 -7.09 -14.78 -11.90
N LYS A 413 -8.14 -14.66 -11.09
CA LYS A 413 -8.15 -15.05 -9.67
C LYS A 413 -7.93 -16.54 -9.46
N GLN A 414 -8.50 -17.40 -10.31
CA GLN A 414 -8.22 -18.84 -10.28
C GLN A 414 -6.74 -19.13 -10.49
N THR A 415 -6.09 -18.42 -11.43
CA THR A 415 -4.64 -18.56 -11.68
C THR A 415 -3.81 -18.08 -10.49
N GLU A 416 -4.19 -16.97 -9.88
CA GLU A 416 -3.53 -16.43 -8.67
C GLU A 416 -3.67 -17.38 -7.46
N LEU A 417 -4.89 -17.87 -7.20
CA LEU A 417 -5.18 -18.81 -6.12
C LEU A 417 -4.46 -20.14 -6.30
N PHE A 418 -4.44 -20.66 -7.53
CA PHE A 418 -3.67 -21.85 -7.86
C PHE A 418 -2.17 -21.64 -7.65
N GLY A 419 -1.63 -20.48 -8.05
CA GLY A 419 -0.23 -20.12 -7.80
C GLY A 419 0.13 -20.13 -6.30
N ARG A 420 -0.78 -19.67 -5.44
CA ARG A 420 -0.61 -19.72 -3.98
C ARG A 420 -0.64 -21.15 -3.43
N VAL A 421 -1.53 -22.00 -3.94
CA VAL A 421 -1.57 -23.44 -3.56
C VAL A 421 -0.32 -24.16 -4.04
N ALA A 422 0.13 -23.89 -5.26
CA ALA A 422 1.35 -24.45 -5.84
C ALA A 422 2.59 -24.07 -5.04
N GLN A 423 2.66 -22.82 -4.57
CA GLN A 423 3.73 -22.36 -3.67
C GLN A 423 3.67 -23.02 -2.29
N LEU A 424 2.47 -23.25 -1.74
CA LEU A 424 2.28 -23.87 -0.44
C LEU A 424 2.72 -25.35 -0.41
N TYR A 425 2.55 -26.06 -1.51
CA TYR A 425 2.88 -27.49 -1.63
C TYR A 425 4.14 -27.78 -2.47
N GLY A 426 4.86 -26.75 -2.93
CA GLY A 426 6.06 -26.91 -3.77
C GLY A 426 5.79 -27.52 -5.15
N VAL A 427 4.56 -27.40 -5.66
CA VAL A 427 4.17 -27.93 -6.97
C VAL A 427 4.67 -27.01 -8.08
N VAL A 428 5.54 -27.51 -8.95
CA VAL A 428 5.98 -26.79 -10.15
C VAL A 428 4.96 -27.04 -11.27
N PRO A 429 4.26 -26.02 -11.80
CA PRO A 429 3.30 -26.23 -12.89
C PRO A 429 4.02 -26.77 -14.15
N PRO A 430 3.44 -27.74 -14.89
CA PRO A 430 4.04 -28.23 -16.13
C PRO A 430 4.22 -27.08 -17.13
N THR A 431 5.44 -26.85 -17.58
CA THR A 431 5.81 -25.72 -18.45
C THR A 431 5.31 -25.85 -19.90
N ASN A 432 4.42 -26.82 -20.19
CA ASN A 432 3.77 -26.92 -21.50
C ASN A 432 2.35 -27.50 -21.37
N GLY A 433 1.35 -26.74 -21.80
CA GLY A 433 -0.03 -27.21 -22.00
C GLY A 433 -0.96 -27.15 -20.78
N PHE A 434 -0.51 -26.67 -19.62
CA PHE A 434 -1.37 -26.52 -18.44
C PHE A 434 -2.34 -25.33 -18.60
N ARG A 435 -3.65 -25.58 -18.46
CA ARG A 435 -4.70 -24.56 -18.43
C ARG A 435 -5.56 -24.74 -17.19
N ILE A 436 -5.65 -23.71 -16.37
CA ILE A 436 -6.49 -23.74 -15.16
C ILE A 436 -7.98 -23.96 -15.49
N GLY A 437 -8.43 -23.51 -16.66
CA GLY A 437 -9.80 -23.71 -17.14
C GLY A 437 -10.20 -25.17 -17.41
N ASP A 438 -9.24 -26.12 -17.43
CA ASP A 438 -9.52 -27.55 -17.51
C ASP A 438 -9.89 -28.14 -16.12
N HIS A 439 -9.81 -27.33 -15.06
CA HIS A 439 -10.11 -27.68 -13.66
C HIS A 439 -11.19 -26.74 -13.08
N PRO A 440 -12.46 -26.86 -13.52
CA PRO A 440 -13.50 -25.88 -13.21
C PRO A 440 -14.07 -26.00 -11.78
N THR A 441 -13.78 -27.07 -11.05
CA THR A 441 -14.30 -27.28 -9.69
C THR A 441 -13.21 -27.22 -8.64
N PHE A 442 -13.58 -26.85 -7.41
CA PHE A 442 -12.68 -26.85 -6.26
C PHE A 442 -11.98 -28.20 -6.04
N GLY A 443 -12.71 -29.33 -6.11
CA GLY A 443 -12.14 -30.67 -6.00
C GLY A 443 -11.14 -31.01 -7.10
N SER A 444 -11.39 -30.55 -8.34
CA SER A 444 -10.47 -30.79 -9.47
C SER A 444 -9.13 -30.07 -9.33
N VAL A 445 -9.08 -28.95 -8.60
CA VAL A 445 -7.85 -28.24 -8.24
C VAL A 445 -7.10 -28.99 -7.13
N VAL A 446 -7.82 -29.54 -6.15
CA VAL A 446 -7.22 -30.37 -5.10
C VAL A 446 -6.61 -31.65 -5.68
N ASP A 447 -7.33 -32.32 -6.59
CA ASP A 447 -6.85 -33.53 -7.26
C ASP A 447 -5.60 -33.28 -8.10
N LEU A 448 -5.51 -32.12 -8.73
CA LEU A 448 -4.33 -31.70 -9.48
C LEU A 448 -3.09 -31.56 -8.59
N VAL A 449 -3.25 -31.00 -7.39
CA VAL A 449 -2.17 -30.79 -6.41
C VAL A 449 -1.71 -32.12 -5.82
N VAL A 450 -2.66 -33.00 -5.46
CA VAL A 450 -2.38 -34.36 -4.97
C VAL A 450 -1.69 -35.21 -6.06
N GLY A 451 -2.11 -35.06 -7.32
CA GLY A 451 -1.52 -35.75 -8.47
C GLY A 451 -0.08 -35.34 -8.81
N HIS A 452 0.27 -34.06 -8.66
CA HIS A 452 1.62 -33.57 -8.92
C HIS A 452 2.61 -33.88 -7.79
N ALA A 453 2.16 -33.89 -6.53
CA ALA A 453 2.99 -34.31 -5.40
C ALA A 453 3.38 -35.80 -5.46
N SER A 454 2.62 -36.61 -6.19
CA SER A 454 2.89 -38.05 -6.38
C SER A 454 3.89 -38.34 -7.52
N THR A 455 4.21 -37.36 -8.36
CA THR A 455 5.13 -37.49 -9.52
C THR A 455 6.47 -36.80 -9.31
N ALA A 456 6.56 -35.83 -8.40
CA ALA A 456 7.82 -35.22 -7.96
C ALA A 456 8.41 -36.01 -6.78
N GLY A 457 9.18 -37.06 -7.08
CA GLY A 457 9.94 -37.79 -6.07
C GLY A 457 11.13 -36.99 -5.55
N GLU A 458 10.90 -35.91 -4.80
CA GLU A 458 11.91 -35.27 -3.94
C GLU A 458 11.25 -34.30 -2.94
N GLN A 459 11.45 -34.61 -1.65
CA GLN A 459 11.21 -33.84 -0.42
C GLN A 459 10.14 -32.73 -0.45
N VAL A 460 8.89 -33.12 -0.19
CA VAL A 460 7.83 -32.20 0.28
C VAL A 460 7.91 -32.10 1.81
N ALA A 461 8.10 -30.89 2.33
CA ALA A 461 8.00 -30.62 3.77
C ALA A 461 6.53 -30.73 4.21
N THR A 462 6.26 -31.42 5.32
CA THR A 462 4.92 -31.49 5.92
C THR A 462 4.38 -30.10 6.26
N PRO A 463 3.11 -29.79 5.97
CA PRO A 463 2.51 -28.50 6.31
C PRO A 463 2.44 -28.34 7.83
N ILE A 464 2.87 -27.18 8.33
CA ILE A 464 2.67 -26.78 9.73
C ILE A 464 1.20 -26.38 9.87
N VAL A 465 0.39 -27.29 10.40
CA VAL A 465 -0.97 -26.99 10.87
C VAL A 465 -0.85 -26.22 12.20
N PRO A 466 -1.29 -24.96 12.30
CA PRO A 466 -1.35 -24.28 13.59
C PRO A 466 -2.43 -24.95 14.46
N PRO A 467 -2.22 -25.09 15.78
CA PRO A 467 -3.21 -25.70 16.66
C PRO A 467 -4.50 -24.88 16.67
N ALA A 468 -5.64 -25.57 16.67
CA ALA A 468 -6.96 -24.98 16.78
C ALA A 468 -7.02 -23.99 17.95
N ALA A 469 -7.37 -22.74 17.66
CA ALA A 469 -7.53 -21.70 18.65
C ALA A 469 -8.62 -22.11 19.65
N VAL A 470 -8.24 -22.24 20.92
CA VAL A 470 -9.16 -22.38 22.03
C VAL A 470 -9.95 -21.07 22.14
N ALA A 471 -11.27 -21.16 22.03
CA ALA A 471 -12.16 -20.03 22.22
C ALA A 471 -11.99 -19.46 23.65
N GLU A 472 -11.59 -18.19 23.75
CA GLU A 472 -11.69 -17.39 24.96
C GLU A 472 -12.37 -16.04 24.67
N PRO A 473 -12.99 -15.42 25.69
CA PRO A 473 -14.25 -14.70 25.54
C PRO A 473 -14.08 -13.28 25.02
N ALA A 474 -15.09 -12.85 24.24
CA ALA A 474 -15.20 -11.51 23.69
C ALA A 474 -15.21 -10.44 24.81
N VAL A 475 -14.22 -9.55 24.77
CA VAL A 475 -14.28 -8.26 25.47
C VAL A 475 -14.81 -7.23 24.49
N ALA A 476 -15.95 -6.64 24.82
CA ALA A 476 -16.68 -5.70 23.98
C ALA A 476 -15.99 -4.32 23.91
N GLU A 477 -15.85 -3.79 22.69
CA GLU A 477 -15.68 -2.36 22.41
C GLU A 477 -17.01 -1.75 21.92
N PRO A 478 -17.21 -0.43 22.05
CA PRO A 478 -18.54 0.14 22.26
C PRO A 478 -19.41 0.12 21.01
N ALA A 479 -20.64 -0.34 21.20
CA ALA A 479 -21.70 -0.33 20.20
C ALA A 479 -22.04 1.10 19.77
N VAL A 480 -22.03 1.34 18.46
CA VAL A 480 -22.88 2.36 17.85
C VAL A 480 -24.31 1.89 18.05
N ALA A 481 -25.13 2.69 18.73
CA ALA A 481 -26.52 2.34 19.03
C ALA A 481 -27.31 2.14 17.72
N GLY A 482 -27.54 0.87 17.37
CA GLY A 482 -28.66 0.51 16.50
C GLY A 482 -29.98 0.77 17.22
N PRO A 483 -31.10 0.94 16.50
CA PRO A 483 -32.39 1.13 17.13
C PRO A 483 -32.75 -0.16 17.88
N VAL A 484 -32.71 -0.12 19.21
CA VAL A 484 -33.23 -1.19 20.05
C VAL A 484 -34.72 -0.92 20.26
N GLY A 485 -35.55 -1.52 19.40
CA GLY A 485 -36.98 -1.66 19.58
C GLY A 485 -37.33 -3.13 19.77
N SER A 486 -38.01 -3.46 20.87
CA SER A 486 -38.41 -4.82 21.24
C SER A 486 -39.35 -5.49 20.24
N VAL A 487 -39.08 -6.78 19.95
CA VAL A 487 -39.98 -7.85 19.48
C VAL A 487 -41.28 -7.37 18.81
N GLY A 488 -41.13 -6.92 17.58
CA GLY A 488 -42.18 -6.70 16.58
C GLY A 488 -41.49 -6.75 15.22
N SER A 489 -42.23 -7.12 14.15
CA SER A 489 -41.71 -7.08 12.78
C SER A 489 -40.99 -5.75 12.52
N LEU A 490 -39.77 -5.78 11.98
CA LEU A 490 -39.01 -4.57 11.64
C LEU A 490 -39.92 -3.61 10.84
N ASP A 491 -39.95 -2.34 11.23
CA ASP A 491 -40.65 -1.33 10.43
C ASP A 491 -39.90 -1.17 9.10
N ARG A 492 -40.57 -1.52 7.99
CA ARG A 492 -40.01 -1.42 6.65
C ARG A 492 -39.48 0.00 6.38
N ALA A 493 -40.15 1.05 6.89
CA ALA A 493 -39.71 2.42 6.68
C ALA A 493 -38.34 2.70 7.32
N GLU A 494 -38.06 2.14 8.49
CA GLU A 494 -36.76 2.27 9.17
C GLU A 494 -35.67 1.48 8.43
N VAL A 495 -36.00 0.28 7.94
CA VAL A 495 -35.06 -0.53 7.14
C VAL A 495 -34.74 0.15 5.82
N VAL A 496 -35.73 0.73 5.12
CA VAL A 496 -35.51 1.52 3.90
C VAL A 496 -34.52 2.65 4.15
N ALA A 497 -34.72 3.45 5.20
CA ALA A 497 -33.85 4.59 5.50
C ALA A 497 -32.40 4.16 5.78
N ALA A 498 -32.21 3.10 6.56
CA ALA A 498 -30.88 2.61 6.90
C ALA A 498 -30.16 1.94 5.72
N VAL A 499 -30.87 1.11 4.94
CA VAL A 499 -30.28 0.45 3.76
C VAL A 499 -29.95 1.49 2.68
N ARG A 500 -30.80 2.51 2.51
CA ARG A 500 -30.54 3.64 1.61
C ARG A 500 -29.27 4.40 2.00
N ALA A 501 -29.15 4.81 3.26
CA ALA A 501 -27.97 5.51 3.74
C ALA A 501 -26.69 4.64 3.61
N LEU A 502 -26.81 3.33 3.82
CA LEU A 502 -25.70 2.39 3.61
C LEU A 502 -25.28 2.36 2.13
N TYR A 503 -26.23 2.15 1.23
CA TYR A 503 -25.98 1.98 -0.19
C TYR A 503 -25.45 3.27 -0.80
N ALA A 504 -26.06 4.42 -0.48
CA ALA A 504 -25.61 5.75 -0.87
C ALA A 504 -24.15 6.00 -0.47
N ARG A 505 -23.79 5.67 0.77
CA ARG A 505 -22.41 5.83 1.27
C ARG A 505 -21.41 4.88 0.60
N VAL A 506 -21.79 3.63 0.35
CA VAL A 506 -20.86 2.62 -0.21
C VAL A 506 -20.71 2.77 -1.73
N LEU A 507 -21.77 3.19 -2.42
CA LEU A 507 -21.78 3.40 -3.87
C LEU A 507 -21.45 4.85 -4.26
N GLU A 508 -21.33 5.76 -3.29
CA GLU A 508 -21.11 7.19 -3.48
C GLU A 508 -22.20 7.86 -4.35
N TYR A 509 -23.43 7.34 -4.27
CA TYR A 509 -24.61 7.93 -4.91
C TYR A 509 -25.42 8.78 -3.91
N PRO A 510 -26.15 9.81 -4.38
CA PRO A 510 -27.13 10.52 -3.55
C PRO A 510 -28.20 9.57 -2.99
N GLU A 511 -28.73 9.82 -1.80
CA GLU A 511 -29.76 8.94 -1.21
C GLU A 511 -31.04 8.89 -2.06
N GLU A 512 -31.32 9.95 -2.80
CA GLU A 512 -32.53 10.12 -3.61
C GLU A 512 -32.63 9.13 -4.79
N VAL A 513 -31.52 8.52 -5.23
CA VAL A 513 -31.55 7.57 -6.35
C VAL A 513 -32.02 6.16 -5.93
N PHE A 514 -32.07 5.88 -4.63
CA PHE A 514 -32.51 4.58 -4.10
C PHE A 514 -34.02 4.60 -3.78
N GLU A 515 -34.81 4.68 -4.84
CA GLU A 515 -36.26 4.48 -4.80
C GLU A 515 -36.61 2.98 -4.72
N ASP A 516 -37.82 2.65 -4.29
CA ASP A 516 -38.21 1.25 -3.99
C ASP A 516 -38.22 0.34 -5.23
N ASP A 517 -38.51 0.92 -6.39
CA ASP A 517 -38.54 0.27 -7.70
C ASP A 517 -37.23 0.37 -8.48
N ALA A 518 -36.23 1.10 -7.96
CA ALA A 518 -34.93 1.28 -8.61
C ALA A 518 -34.24 -0.08 -8.86
N GLN A 519 -33.93 -0.37 -10.12
CA GLN A 519 -33.21 -1.58 -10.51
C GLN A 519 -31.72 -1.43 -10.17
N LEU A 520 -31.20 -2.36 -9.37
CA LEU A 520 -29.82 -2.30 -8.90
C LEU A 520 -28.82 -2.37 -10.07
N GLU A 521 -29.07 -3.23 -11.05
CA GLU A 521 -28.20 -3.37 -12.22
C GLU A 521 -28.53 -2.36 -13.32
N ALA A 522 -29.80 -2.26 -13.71
CA ALA A 522 -30.21 -1.49 -14.88
C ALA A 522 -30.21 0.03 -14.66
N ASP A 523 -30.59 0.51 -13.47
CA ASP A 523 -30.71 1.94 -13.19
C ASP A 523 -29.49 2.48 -12.42
N LEU A 524 -28.93 1.68 -11.52
CA LEU A 524 -27.84 2.09 -10.63
C LEU A 524 -26.46 1.54 -11.04
N GLY A 525 -26.41 0.67 -12.05
CA GLY A 525 -25.16 0.10 -12.56
C GLY A 525 -24.42 -0.78 -11.55
N VAL A 526 -25.12 -1.29 -10.53
CA VAL A 526 -24.56 -2.14 -9.47
C VAL A 526 -24.51 -3.56 -9.98
N ASP A 527 -23.31 -4.06 -10.27
CA ASP A 527 -23.11 -5.44 -10.70
C ASP A 527 -23.47 -6.45 -9.60
N SER A 528 -23.64 -7.72 -9.99
CA SER A 528 -24.06 -8.81 -9.09
C SER A 528 -23.08 -9.09 -7.94
N VAL A 529 -21.79 -8.79 -8.12
CA VAL A 529 -20.75 -8.90 -7.09
C VAL A 529 -20.99 -7.83 -6.02
N LYS A 530 -21.21 -6.59 -6.45
CA LYS A 530 -21.43 -5.46 -5.55
C LYS A 530 -22.78 -5.56 -4.84
N GLN A 531 -23.81 -6.08 -5.50
CA GLN A 531 -25.10 -6.38 -4.87
C GLN A 531 -24.96 -7.39 -3.73
N THR A 532 -24.17 -8.45 -3.91
CA THR A 532 -23.91 -9.48 -2.88
C THR A 532 -23.15 -8.90 -1.68
N GLU A 533 -22.11 -8.10 -1.95
CA GLU A 533 -21.33 -7.41 -0.90
C GLU A 533 -22.21 -6.47 -0.05
N LEU A 534 -23.03 -5.66 -0.73
CA LEU A 534 -23.93 -4.71 -0.09
C LEU A 534 -24.99 -5.43 0.76
N PHE A 535 -25.57 -6.51 0.23
CA PHE A 535 -26.52 -7.32 0.98
C PHE A 535 -25.87 -7.97 2.20
N GLY A 536 -24.64 -8.49 2.10
CA GLY A 536 -23.91 -9.08 3.23
C GLY A 536 -23.72 -8.07 4.39
N ARG A 537 -23.43 -6.81 4.06
CA ARG A 537 -23.33 -5.73 5.06
C ARG A 537 -24.68 -5.43 5.73
N VAL A 538 -25.78 -5.44 4.96
CA VAL A 538 -27.14 -5.26 5.50
C VAL A 538 -27.55 -6.45 6.37
N ALA A 539 -27.25 -7.68 5.94
CA ALA A 539 -27.52 -8.90 6.67
C ALA A 539 -26.79 -8.92 8.01
N GLN A 540 -25.53 -8.47 8.05
CA GLN A 540 -24.76 -8.33 9.28
C GLN A 540 -25.33 -7.25 10.22
N LEU A 541 -25.81 -6.13 9.67
CA LEU A 541 -26.41 -5.04 10.46
C LEU A 541 -27.73 -5.44 11.14
N TYR A 542 -28.52 -6.29 10.48
CA TYR A 542 -29.85 -6.71 10.96
C TYR A 542 -29.91 -8.15 11.50
N GLY A 543 -28.79 -8.87 11.53
CA GLY A 543 -28.72 -10.26 11.99
C GLY A 543 -29.55 -11.22 11.14
N VAL A 544 -29.72 -10.93 9.85
CA VAL A 544 -30.47 -11.77 8.91
C VAL A 544 -29.57 -12.87 8.40
N VAL A 545 -29.94 -14.13 8.65
CA VAL A 545 -29.25 -15.30 8.10
C VAL A 545 -29.88 -15.62 6.74
N PRO A 546 -29.12 -15.62 5.62
CA PRO A 546 -29.65 -16.01 4.33
C PRO A 546 -30.18 -17.45 4.36
N PRO A 547 -31.28 -17.80 3.66
CA PRO A 547 -31.76 -19.16 3.59
C PRO A 547 -30.68 -20.09 3.04
N THR A 548 -30.36 -21.15 3.78
CA THR A 548 -29.22 -22.04 3.48
C THR A 548 -29.44 -22.99 2.31
N ASN A 549 -30.44 -22.75 1.44
CA ASN A 549 -30.67 -23.53 0.22
C ASN A 549 -31.27 -22.66 -0.88
N GLY A 550 -30.52 -22.49 -1.99
CA GLY A 550 -31.02 -21.89 -3.23
C GLY A 550 -31.19 -20.36 -3.25
N PHE A 551 -30.68 -19.64 -2.25
CA PHE A 551 -30.77 -18.18 -2.20
C PHE A 551 -29.85 -17.53 -3.25
N ARG A 552 -30.40 -16.67 -4.11
CA ARG A 552 -29.65 -15.85 -5.07
C ARG A 552 -30.07 -14.40 -4.95
N ILE A 553 -29.11 -13.50 -4.74
CA ILE A 553 -29.40 -12.06 -4.68
C ILE A 553 -29.99 -11.53 -5.99
N GLY A 554 -29.65 -12.16 -7.12
CA GLY A 554 -30.20 -11.82 -8.44
C GLY A 554 -31.72 -12.04 -8.58
N ASP A 555 -32.34 -12.80 -7.67
CA ASP A 555 -33.81 -12.94 -7.61
C ASP A 555 -34.48 -11.70 -6.97
N HIS A 556 -33.67 -10.76 -6.45
CA HIS A 556 -34.07 -9.50 -5.82
C HIS A 556 -33.47 -8.30 -6.58
N PRO A 557 -33.94 -8.00 -7.81
CA PRO A 557 -33.28 -7.05 -8.71
C PRO A 557 -33.50 -5.58 -8.34
N THR A 558 -34.44 -5.26 -7.45
CA THR A 558 -34.72 -3.87 -7.05
C THR A 558 -34.29 -3.58 -5.61
N PHE A 559 -33.98 -2.32 -5.34
CA PHE A 559 -33.66 -1.85 -4.00
C PHE A 559 -34.74 -2.23 -2.97
N GLY A 560 -36.02 -2.04 -3.29
CA GLY A 560 -37.14 -2.43 -2.43
C GLY A 560 -37.23 -3.92 -2.16
N SER A 561 -36.93 -4.76 -3.17
CA SER A 561 -36.95 -6.22 -3.01
C SER A 561 -35.88 -6.75 -2.05
N VAL A 562 -34.75 -6.03 -1.92
CA VAL A 562 -33.70 -6.31 -0.93
C VAL A 562 -34.13 -5.88 0.47
N VAL A 563 -34.79 -4.73 0.60
CA VAL A 563 -35.39 -4.29 1.88
C VAL A 563 -36.44 -5.28 2.36
N ASP A 564 -37.33 -5.74 1.47
CA ASP A 564 -38.37 -6.71 1.81
C ASP A 564 -37.79 -8.05 2.26
N LEU A 565 -36.67 -8.47 1.69
CA LEU A 565 -35.93 -9.66 2.11
C LEU A 565 -35.37 -9.53 3.54
N VAL A 566 -34.88 -8.35 3.91
CA VAL A 566 -34.35 -8.08 5.25
C VAL A 566 -35.47 -8.02 6.30
N VAL A 567 -36.60 -7.40 5.95
CA VAL A 567 -37.79 -7.32 6.79
C VAL A 567 -38.44 -8.70 6.98
N SER A 568 -38.43 -9.55 5.96
CA SER A 568 -38.99 -10.91 6.02
C SER A 568 -38.04 -11.92 6.69
N GLY A 569 -36.73 -11.83 6.49
CA GLY A 569 -35.73 -12.73 7.06
C GLY A 569 -35.55 -12.60 8.58
N SER A 570 -35.84 -11.42 9.13
CA SER A 570 -35.80 -11.15 10.57
C SER A 570 -37.04 -11.65 11.34
N ALA A 571 -38.11 -12.04 10.64
CA ALA A 571 -39.28 -12.69 11.25
C ALA A 571 -39.08 -14.21 11.48
N GLY A 572 -38.12 -14.84 10.79
CA GLY A 572 -37.88 -16.29 10.84
C GLY A 572 -36.97 -16.78 11.97
N THR A 573 -36.17 -15.90 12.58
CA THR A 573 -35.17 -16.24 13.61
C THR A 573 -35.74 -16.37 15.04
N ALA A 574 -37.04 -16.17 15.24
CA ALA A 574 -37.69 -16.24 16.56
C ALA A 574 -38.01 -17.67 17.06
N VAL A 575 -37.74 -18.73 16.29
CA VAL A 575 -38.12 -20.12 16.66
C VAL A 575 -36.92 -21.08 16.57
N ALA A 576 -35.91 -20.89 17.43
CA ALA A 576 -34.96 -21.97 17.76
C ALA A 576 -34.11 -21.64 19.00
N VAL A 577 -34.75 -21.56 20.17
CA VAL A 577 -34.05 -21.79 21.45
C VAL A 577 -34.92 -22.69 22.31
N ARG A 578 -34.56 -23.98 22.37
CA ARG A 578 -34.84 -24.87 23.50
C ARG A 578 -33.65 -25.76 23.76
#